data_AF-A0A0V0R933-F1
#
_entry.id   AF-A0A0V0R933-F1
#
_cell.length_a   1.000
_cell.length_b   1.000
_cell.length_c   1.000
_cell.angle_alpha   90.00
_cell.angle_beta   90.00
_cell.angle_gamma   90.00
#
_symmetry.space_group_name_H-M   'P 1'
#
loop_
_entity.id
_entity.type
_entity.pdbx_description
1 polymer ?
#
loop_
_entity_poly.entity_id
_entity_poly.type
_entity_poly.pdbx_seq_one_letter_code
_entity_poly.pdbx_strand_id
1 'polypeptide(L)'
;MYNDYEIQSDWCNASEEQCGQCDGTWCEEQPKTEGICYIDVCGCPDNWLNSWCDLEEAQFESEWCQENNLRCEQCGGYWCEGEQLVEAEFDGENQNNQDQDQNNQDNQDQDQDQEEAEGEENYSESGVCYIDVCGCPSDFLNDWCDVETAQFGSSWCQANSKNCEECLGYWCEGDDLVEDEKEEEHLCYISECGCPGNFQQDWCEASYNYLPNGYCQETEGKCLECQGVWCAVANDDEQEIDEDGEDEQTIGANINLFYAGFAIVLMVLNM
;
A
#
# COMPACT_ATOMS: atom_id res chain seq x y z
N MET A 1 -30.64 -2.68 2.96
CA MET A 1 -30.96 -1.25 3.07
C MET A 1 -31.60 -1.02 4.43
N TYR A 2 -30.79 -0.88 5.49
CA TYR A 2 -31.26 -0.18 6.68
C TYR A 2 -30.99 1.29 6.40
N ASN A 3 -32.04 2.02 6.04
CA ASN A 3 -31.95 3.47 6.06
C ASN A 3 -31.81 3.83 7.53
N ASP A 4 -30.63 4.30 7.92
CA ASP A 4 -30.37 4.84 9.24
C ASP A 4 -31.04 6.22 9.33
N TYR A 5 -32.37 6.18 9.33
CA TYR A 5 -33.21 7.37 9.43
C TYR A 5 -33.62 7.50 10.88
N GLU A 6 -32.96 8.41 11.59
CA GLU A 6 -33.39 8.79 12.93
C GLU A 6 -34.87 9.16 12.89
N ILE A 7 -35.68 8.47 13.72
CA ILE A 7 -37.11 8.73 13.77
C ILE A 7 -37.29 10.15 14.28
N GLN A 8 -37.78 11.06 13.43
CA GLN A 8 -38.05 12.47 13.80
C GLN A 8 -39.29 12.57 14.69
N SER A 9 -39.20 12.05 15.91
CA SER A 9 -40.27 12.04 16.91
C SER A 9 -39.68 12.06 18.31
N ASP A 10 -39.90 13.17 19.01
CA ASP A 10 -39.53 13.33 20.42
C ASP A 10 -40.10 12.21 21.32
N TRP A 11 -41.24 11.62 20.92
CA TRP A 11 -41.86 10.53 21.66
C TRP A 11 -41.19 9.17 21.40
N CYS A 12 -40.79 8.89 20.15
CA CYS A 12 -40.12 7.64 19.81
C CYS A 12 -38.68 7.61 20.35
N ASN A 13 -38.03 8.77 20.45
CA ASN A 13 -36.65 8.90 20.94
C ASN A 13 -36.57 9.08 22.47
N ALA A 14 -37.68 8.94 23.19
CA ALA A 14 -37.73 9.20 24.64
C ALA A 14 -37.28 8.01 25.51
N SER A 15 -37.40 6.77 25.02
CA SER A 15 -36.92 5.54 25.68
C SER A 15 -36.92 4.34 24.74
N GLU A 16 -36.19 3.27 25.11
CA GLU A 16 -36.15 1.99 24.40
C GLU A 16 -37.55 1.41 24.15
N GLU A 17 -38.40 1.38 25.18
CA GLU A 17 -39.77 0.85 25.08
C GLU A 17 -40.63 1.65 24.09
N GLN A 18 -40.39 2.96 23.98
CA GLN A 18 -41.12 3.82 23.03
C GLN A 18 -40.56 3.69 21.61
N CYS A 19 -39.26 3.50 21.44
CA CYS A 19 -38.63 3.27 20.15
C CYS A 19 -39.12 1.96 19.51
N GLY A 20 -39.20 0.88 20.29
CA GLY A 20 -39.75 -0.40 19.84
C GLY A 20 -41.22 -0.33 19.44
N GLN A 21 -41.98 0.65 19.96
CA GLN A 21 -43.37 0.91 19.54
C GLN A 21 -43.47 1.69 18.23
N CYS A 22 -42.39 2.31 17.78
CA CYS A 22 -42.29 3.03 16.51
C CYS A 22 -41.60 2.20 15.42
N ASP A 23 -41.51 0.88 15.59
CA ASP A 23 -40.74 -0.03 14.73
C ASP A 23 -39.25 0.36 14.61
N GLY A 24 -38.73 1.10 15.60
CA GLY A 24 -37.34 1.49 15.71
C GLY A 24 -36.52 0.50 16.55
N THR A 25 -35.20 0.49 16.32
CA THR A 25 -34.23 -0.17 17.21
C THR A 25 -33.59 0.90 18.08
N TRP A 26 -33.62 0.72 19.40
CA TRP A 26 -32.99 1.65 20.33
C TRP A 26 -31.48 1.43 20.33
N CYS A 27 -30.74 2.45 19.92
CA CYS A 27 -29.28 2.48 20.08
C CYS A 27 -29.00 3.09 21.46
N GLU A 28 -28.57 2.27 22.43
CA GLU A 28 -28.04 2.82 23.67
C GLU A 28 -26.83 3.71 23.33
N GLU A 29 -26.72 4.88 23.98
CA GLU A 29 -25.48 5.67 23.93
C GLU A 29 -24.34 4.74 24.33
N GLN A 30 -23.47 4.43 23.36
CA GLN A 30 -22.47 3.42 23.57
C GLN A 30 -21.50 3.88 24.66
N PRO A 31 -21.24 3.03 25.67
CA PRO A 31 -20.49 3.45 26.84
C PRO A 31 -19.11 3.91 26.42
N LYS A 32 -18.63 5.01 27.02
CA LYS A 32 -17.23 5.40 26.90
C LYS A 32 -16.39 4.32 27.56
N THR A 33 -15.55 3.66 26.77
CA THR A 33 -14.57 2.68 27.26
C THR A 33 -13.24 3.39 27.49
N GLU A 34 -12.41 2.87 28.40
CA GLU A 34 -11.09 3.45 28.69
C GLU A 34 -10.05 2.80 27.77
N GLY A 35 -9.54 3.56 26.81
CA GLY A 35 -8.57 3.08 25.83
C GLY A 35 -8.23 4.15 24.80
N ILE A 36 -7.35 3.81 23.86
CA ILE A 36 -6.96 4.67 22.76
C ILE A 36 -7.11 3.90 21.45
N CYS A 37 -7.71 4.54 20.46
CA CYS A 37 -7.84 4.02 19.11
C CYS A 37 -6.60 4.32 18.28
N TYR A 38 -5.95 3.28 17.78
CA TYR A 38 -4.83 3.37 16.83
C TYR A 38 -5.26 2.80 15.48
N ILE A 39 -4.53 3.08 14.40
CA ILE A 39 -4.77 2.49 13.08
C ILE A 39 -4.58 0.97 13.18
N ASP A 40 -5.50 0.20 12.59
CA ASP A 40 -5.51 -1.25 12.71
C ASP A 40 -4.23 -1.95 12.20
N VAL A 41 -3.65 -1.44 11.11
CA VAL A 41 -2.38 -1.94 10.57
C VAL A 41 -1.20 -1.69 11.51
N CYS A 42 -1.33 -0.77 12.47
CA CYS A 42 -0.31 -0.51 13.47
C CYS A 42 -0.47 -1.38 14.70
N GLY A 43 -1.69 -1.62 15.17
CA GLY A 43 -1.94 -2.32 16.42
C GLY A 43 -1.65 -1.41 17.63
N CYS A 44 -0.99 -1.92 18.67
CA CYS A 44 -0.76 -1.17 19.91
C CYS A 44 0.71 -0.79 20.16
N PRO A 45 0.97 0.32 20.89
CA PRO A 45 2.31 0.81 21.18
C PRO A 45 3.31 -0.17 21.79
N ASP A 46 2.86 -1.11 22.62
CA ASP A 46 3.74 -2.13 23.24
C ASP A 46 4.18 -3.21 22.23
N ASN A 47 3.47 -3.37 21.11
CA ASN A 47 3.77 -4.37 20.10
C ASN A 47 3.24 -3.95 18.72
N TRP A 48 3.88 -2.94 18.12
CA TRP A 48 3.55 -2.51 16.77
C TRP A 48 3.66 -3.65 15.77
N LEU A 49 2.65 -3.78 14.92
CA LEU A 49 2.61 -4.78 13.85
C LEU A 49 3.55 -4.42 12.70
N ASN A 50 3.79 -3.12 12.50
CA ASN A 50 4.64 -2.57 11.45
C ASN A 50 5.69 -1.61 12.02
N SER A 51 6.87 -1.58 11.41
CA SER A 51 8.03 -0.83 11.93
C SER A 51 7.97 0.68 11.74
N TRP A 52 7.07 1.16 10.88
CA TRP A 52 6.84 2.59 10.63
C TRP A 52 5.75 3.17 11.54
N CYS A 53 5.06 2.33 12.32
CA CYS A 53 4.06 2.81 13.26
C CYS A 53 4.71 3.42 14.50
N ASP A 54 4.21 4.59 14.87
CA ASP A 54 4.58 5.26 16.11
C ASP A 54 3.35 5.88 16.79
N LEU A 55 3.56 6.41 17.99
CA LEU A 55 2.48 6.98 18.81
C LEU A 55 1.80 8.19 18.18
N GLU A 56 2.52 8.95 17.34
CA GLU A 56 2.03 10.21 16.77
C GLU A 56 1.21 9.95 15.50
N GLU A 57 1.68 9.04 14.64
CA GLU A 57 1.07 8.75 13.35
C GLU A 57 0.01 7.65 13.43
N ALA A 58 0.14 6.70 14.37
CA ALA A 58 -0.81 5.60 14.49
C ALA A 58 -2.07 5.99 15.27
N GLN A 59 -2.10 7.08 16.03
CA GLN A 59 -3.28 7.43 16.83
C GLN A 59 -4.33 8.19 16.00
N PHE A 60 -5.59 7.76 16.05
CA PHE A 60 -6.67 8.54 15.42
C PHE A 60 -6.90 9.88 16.13
N GLU A 61 -6.81 10.99 15.41
CA GLU A 61 -7.08 12.33 15.99
C GLU A 61 -8.58 12.57 16.29
N SER A 62 -9.46 11.82 15.65
CA SER A 62 -10.91 12.00 15.75
C SER A 62 -11.43 11.64 17.15
N GLU A 63 -11.97 12.63 17.88
CA GLU A 63 -12.66 12.40 19.15
C GLU A 63 -13.79 11.35 19.03
N TRP A 64 -14.40 11.22 17.84
CA TRP A 64 -15.44 10.23 17.59
C TRP A 64 -14.88 8.80 17.59
N CYS A 65 -13.71 8.58 16.97
CA CYS A 65 -13.02 7.28 16.98
C CYS A 65 -12.45 6.95 18.36
N GLN A 66 -12.07 7.97 19.13
CA GLN A 66 -11.51 7.83 20.47
C GLN A 66 -12.57 7.64 21.57
N GLU A 67 -13.86 7.60 21.24
CA GLU A 67 -14.91 7.57 22.27
C GLU A 67 -15.09 6.19 22.92
N ASN A 68 -14.96 5.12 22.14
CA ASN A 68 -14.98 3.73 22.63
C ASN A 68 -14.48 2.73 21.57
N ASN A 69 -14.32 1.48 21.98
CA ASN A 69 -13.85 0.39 21.13
C ASN A 69 -14.71 0.17 19.87
N LEU A 70 -16.03 0.27 20.00
CA LEU A 70 -16.98 0.03 18.90
C LEU A 70 -16.88 1.10 17.81
N ARG A 71 -16.60 2.35 18.20
CA ARG A 71 -16.34 3.42 17.23
C ARG A 71 -14.94 3.36 16.65
N CYS A 72 -13.97 2.90 17.43
CA CYS A 72 -12.63 2.65 16.92
C CYS A 72 -12.64 1.61 15.80
N GLU A 73 -13.36 0.50 15.99
CA GLU A 73 -13.56 -0.51 14.95
C GLU A 73 -14.24 0.07 13.70
N GLN A 74 -15.22 0.98 13.87
CA GLN A 74 -15.86 1.67 12.75
C GLN A 74 -14.93 2.64 12.01
N CYS A 75 -13.87 3.12 12.65
CA CYS A 75 -12.84 3.93 12.00
C CYS A 75 -11.75 3.09 11.32
N GLY A 76 -11.82 1.76 11.36
CA GLY A 76 -10.71 0.90 10.93
C GLY A 76 -9.54 0.96 11.91
N GLY A 77 -9.83 1.10 13.20
CA GLY A 77 -8.82 1.17 14.25
C GLY A 77 -8.76 -0.06 15.15
N TYR A 78 -7.61 -0.22 15.79
CA TYR A 78 -7.35 -1.16 16.86
C TYR A 78 -7.45 -0.45 18.21
N TRP A 79 -8.37 -0.91 19.06
CA TRP A 79 -8.58 -0.33 20.39
C TRP A 79 -7.60 -0.93 21.41
N CYS A 80 -6.71 -0.08 21.94
CA CYS A 80 -5.68 -0.47 22.90
C CYS A 80 -6.07 -0.06 24.32
N GLU A 81 -6.00 -1.01 25.26
CA GLU A 81 -6.36 -0.80 26.67
C GLU A 81 -5.22 -1.23 27.59
N GLY A 82 -5.15 -0.60 28.77
CA GLY A 82 -4.27 -1.04 29.86
C GLY A 82 -2.77 -1.02 29.53
N GLU A 83 -2.08 -2.14 29.77
CA GLU A 83 -0.63 -2.29 29.62
C GLU A 83 -0.16 -2.17 28.16
N GLN A 84 -1.06 -2.10 27.17
CA GLN A 84 -0.70 -1.89 25.77
C GLN A 84 -0.32 -0.43 25.45
N LEU A 85 -0.56 0.48 26.39
CA LEU A 85 -0.38 1.93 26.25
C LEU A 85 0.96 2.44 26.78
N VAL A 86 1.91 1.58 27.17
CA VAL A 86 3.15 2.01 27.82
C VAL A 86 4.14 2.64 26.83
N GLU A 87 4.56 3.87 27.15
CA GLU A 87 5.72 4.53 26.56
C GLU A 87 7.01 3.74 26.88
N ALA A 88 7.85 3.56 25.86
CA ALA A 88 9.21 3.08 26.05
C ALA A 88 10.05 4.13 26.80
N GLU A 89 10.44 3.86 28.05
CA GLU A 89 11.81 4.08 28.58
C GLU A 89 12.07 3.48 30.00
N PHE A 90 12.84 2.39 30.02
CA PHE A 90 14.01 2.07 30.87
C PHE A 90 13.95 1.55 32.35
N ASP A 91 14.63 0.41 32.52
CA ASP A 91 15.27 -0.27 33.66
C ASP A 91 14.50 -0.70 34.94
N GLY A 92 14.35 -2.01 35.06
CA GLY A 92 14.16 -2.69 36.34
C GLY A 92 14.05 -4.20 36.18
N GLU A 93 15.19 -4.90 36.26
CA GLU A 93 15.17 -6.33 36.61
C GLU A 93 14.25 -6.53 37.82
N ASN A 94 13.35 -7.53 37.78
CA ASN A 94 13.36 -8.67 38.70
C ASN A 94 11.98 -9.37 38.87
N GLN A 95 11.94 -10.61 38.38
CA GLN A 95 11.29 -11.80 38.97
C GLN A 95 9.75 -11.98 38.97
N ASN A 96 9.37 -13.08 38.29
CA ASN A 96 8.46 -14.15 38.73
C ASN A 96 7.03 -13.79 39.15
N ASN A 97 6.08 -14.21 38.31
CA ASN A 97 5.15 -15.33 38.58
C ASN A 97 4.33 -15.55 37.30
N GLN A 98 4.48 -16.65 36.57
CA GLN A 98 3.61 -17.82 36.71
C GLN A 98 2.23 -17.47 37.26
N ASP A 99 1.24 -17.35 36.40
CA ASP A 99 0.00 -18.11 36.57
C ASP A 99 -0.58 -18.47 35.20
N GLN A 100 -0.75 -19.79 35.05
CA GLN A 100 -1.53 -20.44 34.03
C GLN A 100 -3.00 -20.23 34.37
N ASP A 101 -3.83 -19.92 33.37
CA ASP A 101 -5.20 -20.41 33.39
C ASP A 101 -5.60 -20.88 31.99
N GLN A 102 -5.48 -22.19 31.82
CA GLN A 102 -6.25 -22.99 30.88
C GLN A 102 -7.69 -23.05 31.40
N ASN A 103 -8.69 -22.91 30.52
CA ASN A 103 -9.87 -23.78 30.45
C ASN A 103 -10.70 -23.42 29.19
N ASN A 104 -10.77 -24.27 28.17
CA ASN A 104 -11.66 -25.45 28.00
C ASN A 104 -13.03 -25.03 27.40
N GLN A 105 -13.17 -25.12 26.07
CA GLN A 105 -13.82 -26.21 25.30
C GLN A 105 -15.35 -26.16 25.20
N ASP A 106 -15.80 -26.38 23.96
CA ASP A 106 -17.10 -26.87 23.47
C ASP A 106 -18.23 -25.87 23.21
N ASN A 107 -18.50 -25.59 21.92
CA ASN A 107 -19.61 -26.28 21.27
C ASN A 107 -19.53 -26.21 19.73
N GLN A 108 -19.61 -27.40 19.13
CA GLN A 108 -19.88 -27.65 17.72
C GLN A 108 -21.38 -27.43 17.47
N ASP A 109 -21.74 -26.91 16.30
CA ASP A 109 -22.89 -27.44 15.55
C ASP A 109 -22.66 -27.18 14.05
N GLN A 110 -22.77 -28.29 13.31
CA GLN A 110 -22.67 -28.40 11.87
C GLN A 110 -24.08 -28.29 11.29
N ASP A 111 -24.25 -27.57 10.19
CA ASP A 111 -25.30 -27.89 9.21
C ASP A 111 -24.72 -27.76 7.80
N GLN A 112 -24.61 -28.91 7.15
CA GLN A 112 -24.30 -29.09 5.74
C GLN A 112 -25.63 -29.19 5.00
N ASP A 113 -25.82 -28.41 3.93
CA ASP A 113 -26.69 -28.81 2.84
C ASP A 113 -26.05 -28.38 1.51
N GLN A 114 -25.51 -29.38 0.81
CA GLN A 114 -25.06 -29.33 -0.57
C GLN A 114 -26.23 -29.66 -1.50
N GLU A 115 -26.55 -28.78 -2.44
CA GLU A 115 -27.24 -29.17 -3.67
C GLU A 115 -26.44 -28.66 -4.88
N GLU A 116 -25.87 -29.61 -5.62
CA GLU A 116 -25.18 -29.42 -6.89
C GLU A 116 -26.19 -29.26 -8.03
N ALA A 117 -26.02 -28.23 -8.86
CA ALA A 117 -26.56 -28.17 -10.21
C ALA A 117 -25.53 -27.54 -11.14
N GLU A 118 -25.17 -28.31 -12.18
CA GLU A 118 -24.05 -28.07 -13.08
C GLU A 118 -24.31 -26.96 -14.12
N GLY A 119 -23.26 -26.15 -14.36
CA GLY A 119 -22.88 -25.71 -15.70
C GLY A 119 -23.32 -24.31 -16.13
N GLU A 120 -22.42 -23.33 -16.00
CA GLU A 120 -21.98 -22.39 -17.05
C GLU A 120 -20.77 -21.59 -16.53
N GLU A 121 -19.89 -21.16 -17.42
CA GLU A 121 -18.49 -20.78 -17.14
C GLU A 121 -18.35 -19.67 -16.09
N ASN A 122 -17.79 -20.03 -14.93
CA ASN A 122 -17.67 -19.23 -13.73
C ASN A 122 -16.44 -18.31 -13.86
N TYR A 123 -16.64 -17.10 -14.40
CA TYR A 123 -15.75 -15.99 -14.06
C TYR A 123 -15.91 -15.79 -12.56
N SER A 124 -14.86 -16.12 -11.81
CA SER A 124 -14.86 -16.13 -10.36
C SER A 124 -15.41 -14.80 -9.82
N GLU A 125 -16.57 -14.83 -9.16
CA GLU A 125 -17.12 -13.75 -8.30
C GLU A 125 -16.24 -13.55 -7.04
N SER A 126 -14.92 -13.67 -7.17
CA SER A 126 -13.96 -13.42 -6.10
C SER A 126 -13.35 -12.05 -6.35
N GLY A 127 -13.91 -11.03 -5.71
CA GLY A 127 -13.27 -9.73 -5.61
C GLY A 127 -12.40 -9.62 -4.37
N VAL A 128 -11.59 -8.56 -4.35
CA VAL A 128 -10.72 -8.20 -3.24
C VAL A 128 -10.97 -6.73 -2.91
N CYS A 129 -11.03 -6.43 -1.62
CA CYS A 129 -11.24 -5.08 -1.12
C CYS A 129 -9.90 -4.35 -0.93
N TYR A 130 -9.78 -3.19 -1.56
CA TYR A 130 -8.66 -2.27 -1.42
C TYR A 130 -9.11 -0.95 -0.81
N ILE A 131 -8.20 -0.12 -0.29
CA ILE A 131 -8.52 1.22 0.26
C ILE A 131 -9.06 2.12 -0.86
N ASP A 132 -10.13 2.90 -0.60
CA ASP A 132 -10.79 3.69 -1.64
C ASP A 132 -9.87 4.71 -2.34
N VAL A 133 -8.98 5.35 -1.58
CA VAL A 133 -8.01 6.30 -2.13
C VAL A 133 -6.94 5.62 -2.98
N CYS A 134 -6.76 4.30 -2.84
CA CYS A 134 -5.86 3.54 -3.67
C CYS A 134 -6.54 3.03 -4.94
N GLY A 135 -7.80 2.61 -4.88
CA GLY A 135 -8.45 1.96 -6.03
C GLY A 135 -7.93 0.54 -6.24
N CYS A 136 -7.81 0.10 -7.50
CA CYS A 136 -7.44 -1.27 -7.84
C CYS A 136 -5.98 -1.44 -8.25
N PRO A 137 -5.37 -2.62 -8.01
CA PRO A 137 -4.00 -2.95 -8.41
C PRO A 137 -3.64 -2.69 -9.87
N SER A 138 -4.58 -2.85 -10.80
CA SER A 138 -4.33 -2.60 -12.21
C SER A 138 -4.05 -1.12 -12.53
N ASP A 139 -4.60 -0.20 -11.74
CA ASP A 139 -4.49 1.24 -11.96
C ASP A 139 -4.67 1.99 -10.64
N PHE A 140 -3.66 1.87 -9.75
CA PHE A 140 -3.69 2.55 -8.48
C PHE A 140 -3.77 4.07 -8.67
N LEU A 141 -4.65 4.71 -7.91
CA LEU A 141 -4.91 6.15 -7.99
C LEU A 141 -3.78 7.01 -7.41
N ASN A 142 -2.89 6.41 -6.61
CA ASN A 142 -1.78 7.09 -5.95
C ASN A 142 -0.53 6.21 -5.93
N ASP A 143 0.65 6.83 -6.06
CA ASP A 143 1.94 6.13 -6.19
C ASP A 143 2.42 5.39 -4.93
N TRP A 144 1.88 5.75 -3.76
CA TRP A 144 2.20 5.07 -2.49
C TRP A 144 1.35 3.82 -2.26
N CYS A 145 0.35 3.58 -3.11
CA CYS A 145 -0.50 2.41 -3.04
C CYS A 145 0.17 1.23 -3.75
N ASP A 146 0.25 0.11 -3.05
CA ASP A 146 0.67 -1.17 -3.61
C ASP A 146 -0.27 -2.30 -3.14
N VAL A 147 -0.14 -3.49 -3.70
CA VAL A 147 -1.04 -4.61 -3.37
C VAL A 147 -0.99 -4.98 -1.88
N GLU A 148 0.17 -4.87 -1.23
CA GLU A 148 0.36 -5.24 0.17
C GLU A 148 -0.20 -4.18 1.13
N THR A 149 -0.11 -2.90 0.77
CA THR A 149 -0.52 -1.76 1.60
C THR A 149 -1.95 -1.31 1.36
N ALA A 150 -2.43 -1.43 0.11
CA ALA A 150 -3.77 -1.01 -0.26
C ALA A 150 -4.82 -2.08 0.05
N GLN A 151 -4.45 -3.35 0.20
CA GLN A 151 -5.42 -4.42 0.46
C GLN A 151 -5.88 -4.41 1.94
N PHE A 152 -7.20 -4.44 2.17
CA PHE A 152 -7.71 -4.55 3.53
C PHE A 152 -7.38 -5.90 4.17
N GLY A 153 -6.75 -5.90 5.34
CA GLY A 153 -6.45 -7.12 6.10
C GLY A 153 -7.68 -7.76 6.77
N SER A 154 -8.77 -7.00 6.93
CA SER A 154 -9.99 -7.48 7.60
C SER A 154 -10.75 -8.48 6.74
N SER A 155 -10.94 -9.69 7.27
CA SER A 155 -11.76 -10.74 6.63
C SER A 155 -13.21 -10.32 6.45
N TRP A 156 -13.71 -9.35 7.24
CA TRP A 156 -15.05 -8.81 7.09
C TRP A 156 -15.16 -7.89 5.87
N CYS A 157 -14.19 -6.98 5.68
CA CYS A 157 -14.14 -6.11 4.49
C CYS A 157 -13.92 -6.93 3.21
N GLN A 158 -13.17 -8.01 3.31
CA GLN A 158 -12.90 -8.93 2.20
C GLN A 158 -14.07 -9.87 1.86
N ALA A 159 -15.17 -9.83 2.60
CA ALA A 159 -16.24 -10.81 2.42
C ALA A 159 -17.09 -10.60 1.15
N ASN A 160 -17.28 -9.34 0.72
CA ASN A 160 -18.03 -8.96 -0.49
C ASN A 160 -17.93 -7.44 -0.74
N SER A 161 -18.35 -6.98 -1.93
CA SER A 161 -18.28 -5.56 -2.31
C SER A 161 -19.01 -4.62 -1.35
N LYS A 162 -20.14 -5.06 -0.79
CA LYS A 162 -20.93 -4.22 0.12
C LYS A 162 -20.19 -3.98 1.43
N ASN A 163 -19.57 -5.01 1.99
CA ASN A 163 -18.74 -4.86 3.18
C ASN A 163 -17.51 -4.00 2.88
N CYS A 164 -16.94 -4.15 1.68
CA CYS A 164 -15.82 -3.32 1.25
C CYS A 164 -16.17 -1.83 1.23
N GLU A 165 -17.30 -1.46 0.63
CA GLU A 165 -17.80 -0.07 0.62
C GLU A 165 -18.04 0.46 2.05
N GLU A 166 -18.53 -0.39 2.96
CA GLU A 166 -18.71 -0.04 4.37
C GLU A 166 -17.37 0.19 5.10
N CYS A 167 -16.28 -0.43 4.65
CA CYS A 167 -14.92 -0.17 5.13
C CYS A 167 -14.24 1.03 4.47
N LEU A 168 -14.96 1.82 3.66
CA LEU A 168 -14.36 2.84 2.79
C LEU A 168 -13.31 2.24 1.84
N GLY A 169 -13.66 1.08 1.30
CA GLY A 169 -12.85 0.38 0.32
C GLY A 169 -13.44 0.36 -1.08
N TYR A 170 -12.58 0.06 -2.05
CA TYR A 170 -12.87 -0.18 -3.43
C TYR A 170 -12.80 -1.69 -3.72
N TRP A 171 -13.89 -2.25 -4.24
CA TRP A 171 -13.98 -3.68 -4.54
C TRP A 171 -13.51 -3.95 -5.98
N CYS A 172 -12.42 -4.71 -6.11
CA CYS A 172 -11.78 -5.01 -7.39
C CYS A 172 -12.07 -6.45 -7.81
N GLU A 173 -12.42 -6.66 -9.08
CA GLU A 173 -12.79 -7.98 -9.62
C GLU A 173 -12.08 -8.25 -10.95
N GLY A 174 -11.78 -9.53 -11.23
CA GLY A 174 -11.26 -9.94 -12.53
C GLY A 174 -9.92 -9.30 -12.88
N ASP A 175 -9.87 -8.61 -14.01
CA ASP A 175 -8.64 -8.01 -14.55
C ASP A 175 -8.10 -6.87 -13.64
N ASP A 176 -8.95 -6.29 -12.78
CA ASP A 176 -8.55 -5.25 -11.81
C ASP A 176 -7.56 -5.74 -10.74
N LEU A 177 -7.46 -7.07 -10.56
CA LEU A 177 -6.58 -7.71 -9.57
C LEU A 177 -5.18 -8.02 -10.10
N VAL A 178 -4.98 -7.86 -11.40
CA VAL A 178 -3.66 -8.01 -12.01
C VAL A 178 -3.01 -6.64 -11.91
N GLU A 179 -1.93 -6.55 -11.13
CA GLU A 179 -1.00 -5.43 -11.24
C GLU A 179 -0.49 -5.49 -12.69
N ASP A 180 -1.04 -4.63 -13.54
CA ASP A 180 -0.47 -4.44 -14.87
C ASP A 180 0.98 -4.04 -14.59
N GLU A 181 1.94 -4.91 -14.95
CA GLU A 181 3.36 -4.55 -14.96
C GLU A 181 3.40 -3.23 -15.72
N LYS A 182 3.54 -2.09 -15.00
CA LYS A 182 3.51 -0.74 -15.58
C LYS A 182 4.29 -0.85 -16.87
N GLU A 183 3.63 -0.74 -18.02
CA GLU A 183 4.28 -0.97 -19.32
C GLU A 183 5.45 0.00 -19.33
N GLU A 184 6.67 -0.51 -19.04
CA GLU A 184 7.84 0.34 -19.00
C GLU A 184 7.92 0.92 -20.40
N GLU A 185 7.66 2.22 -20.53
CA GLU A 185 7.82 2.85 -21.82
C GLU A 185 9.29 2.71 -22.18
N HIS A 186 9.57 2.31 -23.41
CA HIS A 186 10.94 2.15 -23.84
C HIS A 186 11.24 3.15 -24.95
N LEU A 187 12.38 3.82 -24.81
CA LEU A 187 12.92 4.70 -25.84
C LEU A 187 14.27 4.18 -26.31
N CYS A 188 14.48 4.29 -27.61
CA CYS A 188 15.74 3.98 -28.26
C CYS A 188 16.69 5.17 -28.19
N TYR A 189 17.76 5.05 -27.41
CA TYR A 189 18.82 6.05 -27.30
C TYR A 189 19.96 5.82 -28.27
N ILE A 190 20.67 6.89 -28.64
CA ILE A 190 21.87 6.75 -29.49
C ILE A 190 22.91 5.92 -28.71
N SER A 191 23.51 4.91 -29.36
CA SER A 191 24.43 3.99 -28.68
C SER A 191 25.68 4.65 -28.09
N GLU A 192 26.13 5.77 -28.66
CA GLU A 192 27.22 6.57 -28.11
C GLU A 192 26.89 7.16 -26.74
N CYS A 193 25.60 7.39 -26.46
CA CYS A 193 25.11 7.90 -25.20
C CYS A 193 24.80 6.80 -24.19
N GLY A 194 24.21 5.68 -24.61
CA GLY A 194 23.65 4.71 -23.68
C GLY A 194 22.32 5.20 -23.09
N CYS A 195 21.93 4.67 -21.93
CA CYS A 195 20.65 4.99 -21.31
C CYS A 195 20.73 6.18 -20.35
N PRO A 196 19.63 6.94 -20.18
CA PRO A 196 19.47 7.91 -19.10
C PRO A 196 19.83 7.32 -17.74
N GLY A 197 20.35 8.15 -16.84
CA GLY A 197 20.87 7.74 -15.53
C GLY A 197 22.31 7.18 -15.56
N ASN A 198 22.82 6.76 -16.71
CA ASN A 198 24.21 6.31 -16.86
C ASN A 198 24.75 6.59 -18.27
N PHE A 199 24.79 7.87 -18.64
CA PHE A 199 25.31 8.27 -19.93
C PHE A 199 26.81 8.03 -20.06
N GLN A 200 27.21 7.57 -21.24
CA GLN A 200 28.61 7.27 -21.57
C GLN A 200 29.40 8.53 -21.97
N GLN A 201 28.72 9.62 -22.30
CA GLN A 201 29.34 10.89 -22.71
C GLN A 201 28.67 12.06 -22.02
N ASP A 202 29.45 13.10 -21.75
CA ASP A 202 29.02 14.29 -21.00
C ASP A 202 28.04 15.19 -21.76
N TRP A 203 27.89 15.00 -23.08
CA TRP A 203 26.95 15.76 -23.92
C TRP A 203 25.59 15.07 -24.08
N CYS A 204 25.42 13.90 -23.48
CA CYS A 204 24.21 13.12 -23.55
C CYS A 204 23.19 13.58 -22.50
N GLU A 205 21.96 13.71 -22.96
CA GLU A 205 20.80 14.23 -22.24
C GLU A 205 19.56 13.43 -22.63
N ALA A 206 18.72 13.13 -21.64
CA ALA A 206 17.54 12.27 -21.79
C ALA A 206 16.51 12.86 -22.75
N SER A 207 16.42 14.19 -22.81
CA SER A 207 15.40 14.95 -23.53
C SER A 207 15.60 15.04 -25.05
N TYR A 208 16.80 14.75 -25.57
CA TYR A 208 17.05 14.87 -27.01
C TYR A 208 18.02 13.85 -27.64
N ASN A 209 18.71 13.01 -26.86
CA ASN A 209 19.65 12.02 -27.42
C ASN A 209 19.03 10.65 -27.67
N TYR A 210 17.71 10.60 -27.80
CA TYR A 210 16.99 9.45 -28.35
C TYR A 210 16.85 9.56 -29.87
N LEU A 211 16.77 8.41 -30.53
CA LEU A 211 16.58 8.35 -31.97
C LEU A 211 15.20 8.90 -32.36
N PRO A 212 15.07 9.59 -33.51
CA PRO A 212 13.80 10.19 -33.90
C PRO A 212 12.67 9.17 -34.00
N ASN A 213 11.46 9.61 -33.65
CA ASN A 213 10.22 8.82 -33.73
C ASN A 213 10.06 8.12 -35.10
N GLY A 214 9.62 6.86 -35.09
CA GLY A 214 9.45 6.03 -36.28
C GLY A 214 10.14 4.67 -36.14
N TYR A 215 10.69 4.13 -37.24
CA TYR A 215 11.22 2.76 -37.31
C TYR A 215 12.09 2.35 -36.11
N CYS A 216 13.03 3.21 -35.69
CA CYS A 216 13.98 2.90 -34.62
C CYS A 216 13.36 2.89 -33.22
N GLN A 217 12.17 3.48 -33.06
CA GLN A 217 11.43 3.56 -31.80
C GLN A 217 10.32 2.48 -31.68
N GLU A 218 10.17 1.60 -32.67
CA GLU A 218 9.06 0.64 -32.66
C GLU A 218 9.33 -0.61 -31.81
N THR A 219 10.57 -1.10 -31.75
CA THR A 219 10.96 -2.28 -30.96
C THR A 219 12.45 -2.26 -30.63
N GLU A 220 12.86 -3.02 -29.62
CA GLU A 220 14.28 -3.27 -29.29
C GLU A 220 15.10 -3.70 -30.51
N GLY A 221 14.60 -4.66 -31.29
CA GLY A 221 15.31 -5.15 -32.48
C GLY A 221 15.57 -4.05 -33.51
N LYS A 222 14.59 -3.18 -33.77
CA LYS A 222 14.75 -2.06 -34.71
C LYS A 222 15.64 -0.97 -34.15
N CYS A 223 15.60 -0.75 -32.84
CA CYS A 223 16.53 0.13 -32.15
C CYS A 223 17.99 -0.31 -32.37
N LEU A 224 18.28 -1.60 -32.15
CA LEU A 224 19.61 -2.17 -32.37
C LEU A 224 20.04 -2.10 -33.84
N GLU A 225 19.12 -2.28 -34.79
CA GLU A 225 19.41 -2.09 -36.22
C GLU A 225 19.80 -0.65 -36.57
N CYS A 226 19.23 0.33 -35.87
CA CYS A 226 19.59 1.74 -35.99
C CYS A 226 20.85 2.13 -35.22
N GLN A 227 21.57 1.17 -34.64
CA GLN A 227 22.71 1.41 -33.76
C GLN A 227 22.33 2.22 -32.51
N GLY A 228 21.13 1.97 -31.98
CA GLY A 228 20.68 2.50 -30.70
C GLY A 228 20.81 1.50 -29.56
N VAL A 229 20.42 1.95 -28.37
CA VAL A 229 20.28 1.16 -27.15
C VAL A 229 18.84 1.32 -26.67
N TRP A 230 18.15 0.20 -26.43
CA TRP A 230 16.77 0.18 -25.97
C TRP A 230 16.74 0.35 -24.47
N CYS A 231 16.15 1.43 -23.98
CA CYS A 231 16.17 1.80 -22.57
C CYS A 231 14.75 1.89 -22.06
N ALA A 232 14.48 1.23 -20.93
CA ALA A 232 13.32 1.53 -20.12
C ALA A 232 13.41 2.99 -19.67
N VAL A 233 12.35 3.75 -19.89
CA VAL A 233 12.16 5.07 -19.34
C VAL A 233 11.07 4.97 -18.29
N ALA A 234 11.42 5.28 -17.05
CA ALA A 234 10.40 5.54 -16.05
C ALA A 234 9.62 6.76 -16.51
N ASN A 235 8.30 6.66 -16.57
CA ASN A 235 7.42 7.82 -16.69
C ASN A 235 7.48 8.57 -15.36
N ASP A 236 8.61 9.24 -15.09
CA ASP A 236 8.68 10.29 -14.08
C ASP A 236 7.96 11.50 -14.68
N ASP A 237 6.63 11.49 -14.60
CA ASP A 237 5.82 12.70 -14.67
C ASP A 237 6.14 13.54 -13.42
N GLU A 238 7.34 14.16 -13.40
CA GLU A 238 7.74 15.36 -12.65
C GLU A 238 9.27 15.52 -12.70
N GLN A 239 9.79 16.06 -13.80
CA GLN A 239 11.04 16.84 -13.72
C GLN A 239 10.69 18.28 -13.32
N GLU A 240 10.55 18.53 -12.01
CA GLU A 240 10.87 19.85 -11.49
C GLU A 240 12.37 20.08 -11.76
N ILE A 241 12.65 20.96 -12.71
CA ILE A 241 14.00 21.43 -13.01
C ILE A 241 14.41 22.33 -11.85
N ASP A 242 15.02 21.73 -10.83
CA ASP A 242 15.82 22.47 -9.86
C ASP A 242 17.18 22.80 -10.50
N GLU A 243 17.21 23.93 -11.22
CA GLU A 243 18.44 24.71 -11.35
C GLU A 243 18.87 25.07 -9.92
N ASP A 244 19.86 24.37 -9.37
CA ASP A 244 21.01 24.94 -8.66
C ASP A 244 21.73 23.90 -7.79
N GLY A 245 23.05 23.80 -7.97
CA GLY A 245 23.96 23.51 -6.85
C GLY A 245 24.47 22.06 -6.75
N GLU A 246 25.75 21.92 -7.12
CA GLU A 246 26.77 21.05 -6.53
C GLU A 246 26.28 20.15 -5.38
N ASP A 247 26.45 18.82 -5.50
CA ASP A 247 27.16 18.09 -4.45
C ASP A 247 27.69 16.72 -4.90
N GLU A 248 28.93 16.52 -4.48
CA GLU A 248 29.79 15.38 -4.64
C GLU A 248 29.32 14.26 -3.68
N GLN A 249 28.91 13.09 -4.19
CA GLN A 249 28.80 11.91 -3.34
C GLN A 249 29.26 10.62 -4.02
N THR A 250 30.48 10.26 -3.62
CA THR A 250 31.16 8.98 -3.80
C THR A 250 30.33 7.79 -3.32
N ILE A 251 30.06 6.81 -4.19
CA ILE A 251 29.75 5.45 -3.75
C ILE A 251 30.48 4.41 -4.62
N GLY A 252 31.61 3.92 -4.08
CA GLY A 252 31.93 2.50 -4.01
C GLY A 252 32.05 1.66 -5.30
N ALA A 253 32.78 2.08 -6.32
CA ALA A 253 33.16 1.16 -7.41
C ALA A 253 34.35 0.28 -6.99
N ASN A 254 34.08 -1.01 -6.73
CA ASN A 254 35.10 -2.05 -6.63
C ASN A 254 35.95 -2.07 -7.91
N ILE A 255 37.22 -1.68 -7.78
CA ILE A 255 38.20 -1.66 -8.87
C ILE A 255 38.52 -3.11 -9.28
N ASN A 256 37.92 -3.57 -10.39
CA ASN A 256 38.47 -4.67 -11.17
C ASN A 256 39.44 -4.10 -12.21
N LEU A 257 40.71 -4.02 -11.83
CA LEU A 257 41.79 -3.60 -12.71
C LEU A 257 42.19 -4.76 -13.63
N PHE A 258 41.62 -4.84 -14.83
CA PHE A 258 42.08 -5.72 -15.91
C PHE A 258 42.43 -4.92 -17.17
N TYR A 259 43.75 -4.79 -17.38
CA TYR A 259 44.52 -4.92 -18.64
C TYR A 259 44.19 -4.14 -19.93
N ALA A 260 45.32 -3.82 -20.59
CA ALA A 260 45.54 -3.46 -21.99
C ALA A 260 45.19 -2.00 -22.35
N GLY A 261 46.13 -1.10 -22.68
CA GLY A 261 47.37 -1.25 -23.43
C GLY A 261 47.12 -0.80 -24.86
N PHE A 262 47.73 0.31 -25.31
CA PHE A 262 48.46 0.43 -26.58
C PHE A 262 49.08 1.83 -26.77
N ALA A 263 50.36 1.80 -27.13
CA ALA A 263 51.14 2.70 -27.98
C ALA A 263 51.07 4.23 -27.83
N ILE A 264 52.26 4.85 -27.74
CA ILE A 264 52.74 5.80 -28.75
C ILE A 264 54.26 5.63 -28.87
N VAL A 265 54.70 5.34 -30.10
CA VAL A 265 56.09 5.37 -30.57
C VAL A 265 56.44 6.82 -30.89
N LEU A 266 57.49 7.37 -30.27
CA LEU A 266 58.15 8.58 -30.77
C LEU A 266 59.66 8.32 -30.89
N MET A 267 60.07 8.13 -32.15
CA MET A 267 61.47 8.12 -32.59
C MET A 267 62.04 9.53 -32.50
N VAL A 268 63.17 9.71 -31.81
CA VAL A 268 64.14 10.75 -32.15
C VAL A 268 65.55 10.19 -31.96
N LEU A 269 66.19 9.82 -33.06
CA LEU A 269 67.64 9.63 -33.15
C LEU A 269 68.10 10.13 -34.52
N ASN A 270 68.91 11.19 -34.48
CA ASN A 270 70.09 11.48 -35.31
C ASN A 270 70.20 12.97 -35.65
N MET A 271 71.04 13.71 -34.94
CA MET A 271 72.41 14.09 -35.35
C MET A 271 73.16 14.72 -34.19
#